data_AF-A0A1V4WNS2-F1
#
_entry.id   AF-A0A1V4WNS2-F1
#
_cell.length_a   1.000
_cell.length_b   1.000
_cell.length_c   1.000
_cell.angle_alpha   90.00
_cell.angle_beta   90.00
_cell.angle_gamma   90.00
#
_symmetry.space_group_name_H-M   'P 1'
#
loop_
_entity.id
_entity.type
_entity.pdbx_description
1 polymer ?
#
loop_
_entity_poly.entity_id
_entity_poly.type
_entity_poly.pdbx_seq_one_letter_code
_entity_poly.pdbx_strand_id
1 'polypeptide(L)'
;MDILGIDIGTVSVKYARMRGKGTIVSQGEYPHKGGWEDLNFVLTEIKDREGTDVQVAVAVTSQDIVKKTFTIPIIPKEEAREAIEWSASKVVSIPLEDMIYENVTLGQVTERGMKKEEVLFVGANKEYINILLSIFENVGFRRIITITDPGFLYLPMVGDTKEGPVAIVDIGGRQTGIYIFDDKKLKFVREILTAAESFVDALIGEFELSYDEADKFIIEKGFNEESVHILALPLDRLTGEVQRTFNVYARKYPERPITKIYVTGRASRIPLLVDHMREAFVEQLEYLTPPPGIEAPFVPAYTLCVEAGPLVNLLPEKLKAQKREVTLRSWARIASICVLGLVLFPSISMLASFRKQQVSLKTEKADVASRKDQLKVLASITSASRHNELDAVRKEIEKRDETLVVLLKYLSSRLPGDAYLREIEFFDRNKKPEPGSKDLPKTTTAQGSSLKDSAKGVAKESVAGSAPAGITPQASSPAVPVATGGKPDYGITIRGYVFGDVDVLESALLGLVINLERSALLRNVEVSKKEVKELRGKRALEFTIIARCAGYEV
;
A
#
# COMPACT_ATOMS: atom_id res chain seq x y z
N MET A 1 3.97 -14.14 -21.38
CA MET A 1 4.87 -13.96 -22.53
C MET A 1 6.01 -14.93 -22.35
N ASP A 2 6.42 -15.62 -23.41
CA ASP A 2 7.49 -16.62 -23.35
C ASP A 2 8.83 -15.95 -23.08
N ILE A 3 9.70 -16.67 -22.38
CA ILE A 3 11.09 -16.26 -22.11
C ILE A 3 12.02 -17.24 -22.82
N LEU A 4 13.00 -16.70 -23.52
CA LEU A 4 14.09 -17.41 -24.15
C LEU A 4 15.36 -17.09 -23.36
N GLY A 5 15.83 -18.05 -22.58
CA GLY A 5 17.11 -17.97 -21.87
C GLY A 5 18.22 -18.44 -22.80
N ILE A 6 19.22 -17.59 -23.03
CA ILE A 6 20.36 -17.87 -23.92
C ILE A 6 21.64 -17.77 -23.10
N ASP A 7 22.36 -18.87 -23.00
CA ASP A 7 23.69 -18.97 -22.39
C ASP A 7 24.76 -18.97 -23.48
N ILE A 8 25.49 -17.86 -23.56
CA ILE A 8 26.59 -17.64 -24.52
C ILE A 8 27.89 -18.06 -23.83
N GLY A 9 28.27 -19.32 -24.04
CA GLY A 9 29.56 -19.85 -23.61
C GLY A 9 30.65 -19.63 -24.65
N THR A 10 31.90 -19.96 -24.30
CA THR A 10 33.06 -19.68 -25.15
C THR A 10 33.20 -20.60 -26.38
N VAL A 11 32.54 -21.75 -26.38
CA VAL A 11 32.62 -22.80 -27.43
C VAL A 11 31.25 -23.28 -27.92
N SER A 12 30.18 -22.81 -27.27
CA SER A 12 28.80 -23.22 -27.57
C SER A 12 27.84 -22.12 -27.10
N VAL A 13 26.75 -21.90 -27.84
CA VAL A 13 25.59 -21.16 -27.34
C VAL A 13 24.47 -22.15 -27.05
N LYS A 14 23.93 -22.09 -25.85
CA LYS A 14 22.80 -22.93 -25.42
C LYS A 14 21.58 -22.06 -25.20
N TYR A 15 20.40 -22.59 -25.48
CA TYR A 15 19.16 -21.90 -25.14
C TYR A 15 18.11 -22.84 -24.57
N ALA A 16 17.22 -22.27 -23.78
CA ALA A 16 15.99 -22.89 -23.33
C ALA A 16 14.85 -21.88 -23.51
N ARG A 17 13.69 -22.36 -23.97
CA ARG A 17 12.49 -21.55 -24.09
C ARG A 17 11.45 -22.03 -23.11
N MET A 18 10.95 -21.10 -22.30
CA MET A 18 9.88 -21.34 -21.36
C MET A 18 8.60 -20.62 -21.78
N ARG A 19 7.49 -21.36 -21.82
CA ARG A 19 6.16 -20.81 -22.04
C ARG A 19 5.44 -20.63 -20.70
N GLY A 20 4.93 -19.44 -20.45
CA GLY A 20 4.22 -19.12 -19.21
C GLY A 20 5.11 -19.27 -17.96
N LYS A 21 4.57 -19.84 -16.88
CA LYS A 21 5.29 -20.05 -15.61
C LYS A 21 5.64 -21.54 -15.42
N GLY A 22 6.69 -22.00 -16.11
CA GLY A 22 7.41 -23.20 -15.67
C GLY A 22 7.53 -24.36 -16.66
N THR A 23 6.96 -24.29 -17.87
CA THR A 23 7.11 -25.37 -18.86
C THR A 23 8.14 -25.00 -19.92
N ILE A 24 9.23 -25.76 -19.98
CA ILE A 24 10.18 -25.69 -21.09
C ILE A 24 9.54 -26.33 -22.32
N VAL A 25 9.50 -25.57 -23.41
CA VAL A 25 8.88 -25.98 -24.68
C VAL A 25 9.91 -26.31 -25.75
N SER A 26 11.14 -25.81 -25.62
CA SER A 26 12.24 -26.10 -26.54
C SER A 26 13.58 -25.82 -25.86
N GLN A 27 14.61 -26.54 -26.28
CA GLN A 27 16.01 -26.29 -25.93
C GLN A 27 16.91 -26.69 -27.09
N GLY A 28 18.12 -26.15 -27.12
CA GLY A 28 19.12 -26.51 -28.12
C GLY A 28 20.49 -25.93 -27.83
N GLU A 29 21.51 -26.60 -28.37
CA GLU A 29 22.91 -26.21 -28.28
C GLU A 29 23.45 -26.05 -29.70
N TYR A 30 24.17 -24.96 -29.94
CA TYR A 30 24.87 -24.69 -31.19
C TYR A 30 26.36 -24.52 -30.91
N PRO A 31 27.26 -25.04 -31.76
CA PRO A 31 28.68 -24.76 -31.64
C PRO A 31 28.93 -23.26 -31.79
N HIS A 32 29.87 -22.73 -31.02
CA HIS A 32 30.30 -21.33 -31.10
C HIS A 32 31.81 -21.29 -31.26
N LYS A 33 32.28 -20.88 -32.43
CA LYS A 33 33.72 -20.77 -32.71
C LYS A 33 34.35 -19.54 -32.07
N GLY A 34 33.52 -18.63 -31.56
CA GLY A 34 33.94 -17.34 -31.01
C GLY A 34 33.73 -16.20 -32.01
N GLY A 35 33.75 -14.98 -31.49
CA GLY A 35 33.58 -13.78 -32.30
C GLY A 35 32.14 -13.45 -32.66
N TRP A 36 31.94 -12.25 -33.17
CA TRP A 36 30.63 -11.63 -33.34
C TRP A 36 29.85 -12.17 -34.54
N GLU A 37 30.53 -12.52 -35.63
CA GLU A 37 29.91 -13.06 -36.85
C GLU A 37 29.29 -14.44 -36.61
N ASP A 38 30.03 -15.31 -35.93
CA ASP A 38 29.56 -16.65 -35.56
C ASP A 38 28.38 -16.57 -34.58
N LEU A 39 28.44 -15.66 -33.60
CA LEU A 39 27.29 -15.40 -32.71
C LEU A 39 26.06 -14.93 -33.49
N ASN A 40 26.23 -14.05 -34.48
CA ASN A 40 25.13 -13.58 -35.33
C ASN A 40 24.49 -14.72 -36.14
N PHE A 41 25.31 -15.63 -36.68
CA PHE A 41 24.83 -16.84 -37.36
C PHE A 41 24.02 -17.73 -36.42
N VAL A 42 24.57 -18.05 -35.24
CA VAL A 42 23.90 -18.90 -34.24
C VAL A 42 22.58 -18.29 -33.77
N LEU A 43 22.54 -16.98 -33.51
CA LEU A 43 21.32 -16.29 -33.12
C LEU A 43 20.28 -16.27 -34.25
N THR A 44 20.70 -16.26 -35.52
CA THR A 44 19.81 -16.38 -36.68
C THR A 44 19.15 -17.77 -36.72
N GLU A 45 19.92 -18.83 -36.51
CA GLU A 45 19.39 -20.20 -36.40
C GLU A 45 18.39 -20.35 -35.24
N ILE A 46 18.71 -19.77 -34.08
CA ILE A 46 17.78 -19.74 -32.93
C ILE A 46 16.50 -18.98 -33.29
N LYS A 47 16.61 -17.85 -34.00
CA LYS A 47 15.46 -17.08 -34.47
C LYS A 47 14.60 -17.89 -35.44
N ASP A 48 15.19 -18.60 -36.38
CA ASP A 48 14.43 -19.34 -37.39
C ASP A 48 13.65 -20.50 -36.77
N ARG A 49 14.17 -21.06 -35.66
CA ARG A 49 13.50 -22.10 -34.89
C ARG A 49 12.48 -21.58 -33.89
N GLU A 50 12.78 -20.51 -33.16
CA GLU A 50 11.98 -20.05 -32.01
C GLU A 50 11.13 -18.80 -32.29
N GLY A 51 11.48 -18.02 -33.31
CA GLY A 51 10.93 -16.70 -33.57
C GLY A 51 11.42 -15.63 -32.58
N THR A 52 11.08 -14.36 -32.85
CA THR A 52 11.60 -13.20 -32.12
C THR A 52 10.58 -12.52 -31.19
N ASP A 53 9.30 -12.92 -31.20
CA ASP A 53 8.27 -12.37 -30.28
C ASP A 53 8.32 -13.05 -28.90
N VAL A 54 9.50 -13.00 -28.28
CA VAL A 54 9.81 -13.56 -26.96
C VAL A 54 10.61 -12.55 -26.14
N GLN A 55 10.60 -12.67 -24.82
CA GLN A 55 11.57 -11.96 -23.98
C GLN A 55 12.88 -12.74 -23.96
N VAL A 56 14.01 -12.06 -24.05
CA VAL A 56 15.32 -12.71 -24.10
C VAL A 56 16.11 -12.38 -22.84
N ALA A 57 16.51 -13.41 -22.11
CA ALA A 57 17.41 -13.32 -20.97
C ALA A 57 18.75 -13.93 -21.38
N VAL A 58 19.85 -13.23 -21.16
CA VAL A 58 21.17 -13.64 -21.65
C VAL A 58 22.12 -13.84 -20.50
N ALA A 59 22.83 -14.96 -20.50
CA ALA A 59 24.09 -15.11 -19.77
C ALA A 59 25.23 -15.12 -20.75
N VAL A 60 26.36 -14.55 -20.37
CA VAL A 60 27.53 -14.50 -21.23
C VAL A 60 28.79 -14.75 -20.41
N THR A 61 29.62 -15.66 -20.93
CA THR A 61 30.97 -15.91 -20.42
C THR A 61 31.94 -15.10 -21.26
N SER A 62 32.60 -14.11 -20.67
CA SER A 62 33.60 -13.30 -21.38
C SER A 62 34.66 -12.75 -20.42
N GLN A 63 35.88 -12.59 -20.92
CA GLN A 63 36.96 -11.88 -20.24
C GLN A 63 36.66 -10.37 -20.08
N ASP A 64 35.72 -9.84 -20.86
CA ASP A 64 35.22 -8.46 -20.73
C ASP A 64 34.33 -8.25 -19.49
N ILE A 65 33.99 -9.32 -18.75
CA ILE A 65 33.26 -9.27 -17.48
C ILE A 65 34.24 -9.47 -16.32
N VAL A 66 34.48 -8.39 -15.59
CA VAL A 66 35.38 -8.35 -14.44
C VAL A 66 34.61 -8.60 -13.16
N LYS A 67 35.09 -9.57 -12.37
CA LYS A 67 34.58 -9.89 -11.03
C LYS A 67 35.67 -9.64 -9.99
N LYS A 68 35.42 -8.77 -9.01
CA LYS A 68 36.39 -8.44 -7.95
C LYS A 68 35.69 -8.29 -6.61
N THR A 69 36.34 -8.78 -5.55
CA THR A 69 35.87 -8.57 -4.18
C THR A 69 36.78 -7.58 -3.46
N PHE A 70 36.19 -6.63 -2.76
CA PHE A 70 36.90 -5.68 -1.90
C PHE A 70 36.04 -5.31 -0.69
N THR A 71 36.64 -4.59 0.25
CA THR A 71 35.97 -4.14 1.48
C THR A 71 35.83 -2.63 1.51
N ILE A 72 34.67 -2.15 1.97
CA ILE A 72 34.38 -0.74 2.22
C ILE A 72 34.11 -0.51 3.72
N PRO A 73 34.28 0.71 4.24
CA PRO A 73 33.80 1.05 5.59
C PRO A 73 32.29 0.85 5.73
N ILE A 74 31.80 0.57 6.93
CA ILE A 74 30.36 0.49 7.19
C ILE A 74 29.79 1.93 7.22
N ILE A 75 29.05 2.29 6.18
CA ILE A 75 28.47 3.63 5.98
C ILE A 75 27.00 3.51 5.52
N PRO A 76 26.21 4.60 5.59
CA PRO A 76 24.84 4.61 5.06
C PRO A 76 24.80 4.20 3.59
N LYS A 77 23.69 3.57 3.17
CA LYS A 77 23.56 3.01 1.80
C LYS A 77 23.67 4.08 0.71
N GLU A 78 23.27 5.30 1.04
CA GLU A 78 23.33 6.46 0.18
C GLU A 78 24.77 6.84 -0.16
N GLU A 79 25.68 6.70 0.81
CA GLU A 79 27.12 6.98 0.68
C GLU A 79 27.92 5.76 0.20
N ALA A 80 27.38 4.55 0.38
CA ALA A 80 28.02 3.29 -0.01
C ALA A 80 28.44 3.28 -1.49
N ARG A 81 27.67 3.93 -2.36
CA ARG A 81 27.97 4.00 -3.79
C ARG A 81 29.34 4.65 -4.07
N GLU A 82 29.62 5.80 -3.46
CA GLU A 82 30.87 6.52 -3.67
C GLU A 82 32.07 5.74 -3.13
N ALA A 83 31.92 5.10 -1.97
CA ALA A 83 32.97 4.25 -1.39
C ALA A 83 33.25 3.00 -2.23
N ILE A 84 32.21 2.42 -2.84
CA ILE A 84 32.31 1.30 -3.78
C ILE A 84 33.04 1.74 -5.04
N GLU A 85 32.62 2.85 -5.66
CA GLU A 85 33.26 3.39 -6.88
C GLU A 85 34.74 3.71 -6.63
N TRP A 86 35.06 4.35 -5.50
CA TRP A 86 36.45 4.63 -5.10
C TRP A 86 37.26 3.34 -4.89
N SER A 87 36.71 2.34 -4.19
CA SER A 87 37.40 1.06 -3.97
C SER A 87 37.57 0.26 -5.28
N ALA A 88 36.56 0.27 -6.14
CA ALA A 88 36.58 -0.42 -7.43
C ALA A 88 37.63 0.18 -8.37
N SER A 89 37.76 1.52 -8.44
CA SER A 89 38.77 2.20 -9.27
C SER A 89 40.22 1.82 -8.94
N LYS A 90 40.47 1.24 -7.76
CA LYS A 90 41.81 0.77 -7.35
C LYS A 90 42.13 -0.65 -7.79
N VAL A 91 41.11 -1.45 -8.06
CA VAL A 91 41.26 -2.90 -8.30
C VAL A 91 40.81 -3.32 -9.70
N VAL A 92 40.08 -2.44 -10.40
CA VAL A 92 39.62 -2.63 -11.77
C VAL A 92 40.45 -1.75 -12.70
N SER A 93 40.94 -2.34 -13.79
CA SER A 93 41.82 -1.65 -14.73
C SER A 93 41.09 -0.78 -15.74
N ILE A 94 39.80 -1.07 -16.00
CA ILE A 94 38.94 -0.31 -16.92
C ILE A 94 38.29 0.84 -16.12
N PRO A 95 38.27 2.08 -16.64
CA PRO A 95 37.56 3.18 -16.01
C PRO A 95 36.08 2.84 -15.76
N LEU A 96 35.55 3.19 -14.59
CA LEU A 96 34.16 2.86 -14.23
C LEU A 96 33.15 3.56 -15.15
N GLU A 97 33.53 4.70 -15.73
CA GLU A 97 32.75 5.45 -16.72
C GLU A 97 32.56 4.66 -18.02
N ASP A 98 33.43 3.69 -18.31
CA ASP A 98 33.36 2.82 -19.49
C ASP A 98 32.78 1.44 -19.15
N MET A 99 32.23 1.27 -17.93
CA MET A 99 31.68 0.00 -17.46
C MET A 99 30.19 0.05 -17.13
N ILE A 100 29.50 -1.06 -17.38
CA ILE A 100 28.19 -1.35 -16.79
C ILE A 100 28.44 -2.32 -15.66
N TYR A 101 28.06 -1.96 -14.44
CA TYR A 101 28.37 -2.78 -13.28
C TYR A 101 27.23 -2.81 -12.27
N GLU A 102 27.21 -3.88 -11.49
CA GLU A 102 26.42 -4.00 -10.28
C GLU A 102 27.29 -4.53 -9.13
N ASN A 103 26.77 -4.37 -7.92
CA ASN A 103 27.48 -4.72 -6.69
C ASN A 103 26.60 -5.60 -5.82
N VAL A 104 27.20 -6.65 -5.25
CA VAL A 104 26.54 -7.56 -4.32
C VAL A 104 27.21 -7.47 -2.96
N THR A 105 26.47 -7.04 -1.95
CA THR A 105 26.94 -7.02 -0.56
C THR A 105 27.04 -8.45 0.00
N LEU A 106 28.27 -8.87 0.29
CA LEU A 106 28.56 -10.22 0.77
C LEU A 106 28.38 -10.35 2.29
N GLY A 107 28.55 -9.28 3.05
CA GLY A 107 28.37 -9.26 4.50
C GLY A 107 29.45 -8.45 5.20
N GLN A 108 29.51 -8.53 6.53
CA GLN A 108 30.53 -7.82 7.31
C GLN A 108 31.73 -8.73 7.57
N VAL A 109 32.92 -8.17 7.46
CA VAL A 109 34.19 -8.81 7.77
C VAL A 109 34.99 -7.95 8.74
N THR A 110 35.81 -8.56 9.59
CA THR A 110 36.71 -7.81 10.49
C THR A 110 38.11 -7.83 9.90
N GLU A 111 38.61 -6.65 9.52
CA GLU A 111 39.95 -6.48 8.96
C GLU A 111 40.74 -5.53 9.86
N ARG A 112 41.89 -5.99 10.39
CA ARG A 112 42.74 -5.21 11.31
C ARG A 112 41.98 -4.61 12.50
N GLY A 113 41.04 -5.37 13.06
CA GLY A 113 40.21 -4.95 14.20
C GLY A 113 39.05 -4.00 13.86
N MET A 114 38.91 -3.58 12.59
CA MET A 114 37.79 -2.75 12.14
C MET A 114 36.76 -3.60 11.38
N LYS A 115 35.48 -3.41 11.70
CA LYS A 115 34.40 -3.99 10.91
C LYS A 115 34.26 -3.23 9.60
N LYS A 116 34.26 -3.96 8.50
CA LYS A 116 34.05 -3.48 7.14
C LYS A 116 32.94 -4.27 6.49
N GLU A 117 32.36 -3.70 5.44
CA GLU A 117 31.43 -4.40 4.58
C GLU A 117 32.17 -4.93 3.35
N GLU A 118 31.93 -6.18 3.01
CA GLU A 118 32.52 -6.84 1.86
C GLU A 118 31.56 -6.79 0.67
N VAL A 119 32.10 -6.44 -0.50
CA VAL A 119 31.35 -6.21 -1.73
C VAL A 119 31.97 -7.01 -2.85
N LEU A 120 31.13 -7.74 -3.60
CA LEU A 120 31.46 -8.31 -4.90
C LEU A 120 31.03 -7.34 -5.99
N PHE A 121 32.01 -6.75 -6.66
CA PHE A 121 31.84 -5.95 -7.86
C PHE A 121 31.82 -6.86 -9.09
N VAL A 122 30.84 -6.64 -9.96
CA VAL A 122 30.74 -7.29 -11.27
C VAL A 122 30.49 -6.23 -12.32
N GLY A 123 31.41 -6.08 -13.28
CA GLY A 123 31.32 -5.06 -14.31
C GLY A 123 31.73 -5.57 -15.68
N ALA A 124 31.01 -5.14 -16.71
CA ALA A 124 31.32 -5.40 -18.10
C ALA A 124 31.75 -4.14 -18.83
N ASN A 125 32.64 -4.28 -19.81
CA ASN A 125 32.94 -3.20 -20.75
C ASN A 125 31.65 -2.75 -21.49
N LYS A 126 31.36 -1.44 -21.48
CA LYS A 126 30.19 -0.87 -22.17
C LYS A 126 30.17 -1.17 -23.65
N GLU A 127 31.33 -1.08 -24.32
CA GLU A 127 31.46 -1.35 -25.75
C GLU A 127 31.08 -2.80 -26.07
N TYR A 128 31.61 -3.76 -25.30
CA TYR A 128 31.28 -5.17 -25.41
C TYR A 128 29.77 -5.42 -25.31
N ILE A 129 29.12 -4.86 -24.28
CA ILE A 129 27.67 -5.03 -24.09
C ILE A 129 26.88 -4.36 -25.22
N ASN A 130 27.30 -3.19 -25.71
CA ASN A 130 26.63 -2.50 -26.81
C ASN A 130 26.73 -3.29 -28.13
N ILE A 131 27.88 -3.88 -28.43
CA ILE A 131 28.06 -4.75 -29.60
C ILE A 131 27.15 -5.98 -29.47
N LEU A 132 27.17 -6.64 -28.31
CA LEU A 132 26.30 -7.80 -28.03
C LEU A 132 24.83 -7.45 -28.29
N LEU A 133 24.34 -6.36 -27.71
CA LEU A 133 22.96 -5.87 -27.90
C LEU A 133 22.64 -5.59 -29.37
N SER A 134 23.59 -4.99 -30.11
CA SER A 134 23.42 -4.67 -31.53
C SER A 134 23.26 -5.94 -32.38
N ILE A 135 23.98 -7.02 -32.07
CA ILE A 135 23.83 -8.30 -32.76
C ILE A 135 22.43 -8.87 -32.55
N PHE A 136 21.95 -8.90 -31.30
CA PHE A 136 20.60 -9.34 -30.99
C PHE A 136 19.54 -8.51 -31.73
N GLU A 137 19.71 -7.18 -31.76
CA GLU A 137 18.79 -6.27 -32.46
C GLU A 137 18.79 -6.52 -33.98
N ASN A 138 19.96 -6.70 -34.59
CA ASN A 138 20.12 -6.98 -36.02
C ASN A 138 19.45 -8.30 -36.44
N VAL A 139 19.57 -9.35 -35.62
CA VAL A 139 18.86 -10.61 -35.85
C VAL A 139 17.35 -10.44 -35.72
N GLY A 140 16.91 -9.56 -34.82
CA GLY A 140 15.51 -9.18 -34.63
C GLY A 140 14.98 -9.40 -33.21
N PHE A 141 15.83 -9.80 -32.26
CA PHE A 141 15.48 -9.93 -30.85
C PHE A 141 15.47 -8.55 -30.17
N ARG A 142 14.28 -7.94 -30.07
CA ARG A 142 14.13 -6.56 -29.57
C ARG A 142 13.84 -6.45 -28.07
N ARG A 143 13.58 -7.55 -27.36
CA ARG A 143 13.10 -7.56 -25.96
C ARG A 143 14.08 -8.26 -25.02
N ILE A 144 15.30 -7.74 -24.95
CA ILE A 144 16.33 -8.22 -24.02
C ILE A 144 16.01 -7.69 -22.62
N ILE A 145 15.79 -8.58 -21.67
CA ILE A 145 15.33 -8.24 -20.32
C ILE A 145 16.43 -8.28 -19.26
N THR A 146 17.50 -9.04 -19.50
CA THR A 146 18.66 -9.12 -18.62
C THR A 146 19.88 -9.62 -19.40
N ILE A 147 21.06 -9.15 -18.99
CA ILE A 147 22.36 -9.72 -19.36
C ILE A 147 23.09 -9.98 -18.05
N THR A 148 23.59 -11.19 -17.83
CA THR A 148 24.24 -11.56 -16.57
C THR A 148 25.45 -12.47 -16.79
N ASP A 149 26.20 -12.69 -15.72
CA ASP A 149 27.26 -13.70 -15.66
C ASP A 149 26.65 -15.06 -15.23
N PRO A 150 27.03 -16.17 -15.88
CA PRO A 150 26.42 -17.47 -15.61
C PRO A 150 26.66 -17.98 -14.18
N GLY A 151 27.70 -17.50 -13.49
CA GLY A 151 27.98 -17.88 -12.11
C GLY A 151 26.81 -17.60 -11.16
N PHE A 152 26.05 -16.54 -11.40
CA PHE A 152 24.89 -16.20 -10.56
C PHE A 152 23.69 -17.14 -10.78
N LEU A 153 23.63 -17.83 -11.92
CA LEU A 153 22.52 -18.71 -12.29
C LEU A 153 22.54 -20.06 -11.59
N TYR A 154 23.64 -20.38 -10.91
CA TYR A 154 23.74 -21.60 -10.13
C TYR A 154 23.22 -21.45 -8.70
N LEU A 155 22.96 -20.23 -8.22
CA LEU A 155 22.48 -19.99 -6.86
C LEU A 155 21.21 -20.81 -6.51
N PRO A 156 20.19 -20.92 -7.38
CA PRO A 156 18.99 -21.69 -7.05
C PRO A 156 19.21 -23.20 -7.04
N MET A 157 20.32 -23.67 -7.62
CA MET A 157 20.72 -25.09 -7.61
C MET A 157 21.42 -25.47 -6.31
N VAL A 158 21.93 -24.47 -5.58
CA VAL A 158 22.50 -24.67 -4.26
C VAL A 158 21.36 -24.68 -3.26
N GLY A 159 21.17 -25.82 -2.59
CA GLY A 159 20.21 -25.96 -1.50
C GLY A 159 20.55 -25.08 -0.28
N ASP A 160 19.96 -25.39 0.86
CA ASP A 160 20.26 -24.65 2.10
C ASP A 160 21.71 -24.93 2.55
N THR A 161 22.55 -23.90 2.67
CA THR A 161 23.97 -24.03 3.02
C THR A 161 24.21 -24.09 4.53
N LYS A 162 23.25 -24.66 5.28
CA LYS A 162 23.33 -24.80 6.75
C LYS A 162 24.53 -25.63 7.18
N GLU A 163 24.78 -26.73 6.48
CA GLU A 163 25.89 -27.64 6.77
C GLU A 163 27.24 -26.99 6.45
N GLY A 164 27.27 -26.08 5.47
CA GLY A 164 28.41 -25.25 5.14
C GLY A 164 28.30 -24.69 3.72
N PRO A 165 29.27 -23.86 3.30
CA PRO A 165 29.40 -23.42 1.92
C PRO A 165 29.46 -24.58 0.92
N VAL A 166 28.93 -24.32 -0.27
CA VAL A 166 28.91 -25.25 -1.40
C VAL A 166 29.67 -24.63 -2.56
N ALA A 167 30.61 -25.38 -3.15
CA ALA A 167 31.33 -24.97 -4.35
C ALA A 167 30.66 -25.56 -5.60
N ILE A 168 30.59 -24.76 -6.67
CA ILE A 168 30.24 -25.21 -8.01
C ILE A 168 31.43 -24.92 -8.92
N VAL A 169 31.93 -25.96 -9.58
CA VAL A 169 33.00 -25.91 -10.56
C VAL A 169 32.39 -26.14 -11.93
N ASP A 170 32.14 -25.05 -12.66
CA ASP A 170 31.64 -25.07 -14.03
C ASP A 170 32.82 -25.14 -15.00
N ILE A 171 33.12 -26.35 -15.49
CA ILE A 171 34.24 -26.60 -16.40
C ILE A 171 33.72 -26.38 -17.83
N GLY A 172 33.77 -25.13 -18.27
CA GLY A 172 33.32 -24.69 -19.59
C GLY A 172 34.25 -25.11 -20.72
N GLY A 173 34.12 -24.44 -21.88
CA GLY A 173 34.96 -24.70 -23.05
C GLY A 173 36.40 -24.23 -22.89
N ARG A 174 36.56 -22.91 -22.71
CA ARG A 174 37.86 -22.21 -22.61
C ARG A 174 38.13 -21.63 -21.23
N GLN A 175 37.12 -21.64 -20.36
CA GLN A 175 37.20 -21.10 -19.01
C GLN A 175 36.48 -22.03 -18.05
N THR A 176 37.01 -22.15 -16.85
CA THR A 176 36.37 -22.82 -15.72
C THR A 176 36.02 -21.78 -14.67
N GLY A 177 34.74 -21.72 -14.30
CA GLY A 177 34.22 -20.89 -13.23
C GLY A 177 34.17 -21.68 -11.91
N ILE A 178 34.80 -21.15 -10.87
CA ILE A 178 34.74 -21.69 -9.51
C ILE A 178 33.93 -20.72 -8.65
N TYR A 179 32.75 -21.17 -8.23
CA TYR A 179 31.75 -20.36 -7.54
C TYR A 179 31.49 -20.96 -6.16
N ILE A 180 31.69 -20.19 -5.09
CA ILE A 180 31.44 -20.66 -3.72
C ILE A 180 30.25 -19.91 -3.15
N PHE A 181 29.21 -20.67 -2.85
CA PHE A 181 27.94 -20.18 -2.34
C PHE A 181 27.85 -20.39 -0.84
N ASP A 182 27.45 -19.34 -0.14
CA ASP A 182 27.08 -19.43 1.28
C ASP A 182 26.05 -18.36 1.63
N ASP A 183 25.14 -18.67 2.55
CA ASP A 183 24.08 -17.79 3.02
C ASP A 183 23.25 -17.21 1.86
N LYS A 184 22.89 -18.08 0.91
CA LYS A 184 22.15 -17.75 -0.33
C LYS A 184 22.82 -16.64 -1.17
N LYS A 185 24.14 -16.55 -1.13
CA LYS A 185 24.93 -15.57 -1.90
C LYS A 185 26.13 -16.25 -2.53
N LEU A 186 26.54 -15.77 -3.70
CA LEU A 186 27.85 -16.07 -4.28
C LEU A 186 28.91 -15.27 -3.52
N LYS A 187 29.61 -15.91 -2.57
CA LYS A 187 30.60 -15.26 -1.69
C LYS A 187 31.97 -15.15 -2.34
N PHE A 188 32.31 -16.09 -3.21
CA PHE A 188 33.62 -16.14 -3.83
C PHE A 188 33.49 -16.62 -5.26
N VAL A 189 34.22 -15.97 -6.15
CA VAL A 189 34.29 -16.34 -7.56
C VAL A 189 35.73 -16.26 -8.04
N ARG A 190 36.14 -17.27 -8.78
CA ARG A 190 37.41 -17.27 -9.51
C ARG A 190 37.23 -17.96 -10.84
N GLU A 191 37.87 -17.40 -11.86
CA GLU A 191 37.92 -18.01 -13.19
C GLU A 191 39.35 -18.42 -13.49
N ILE A 192 39.49 -19.57 -14.14
CA ILE A 192 40.76 -20.14 -14.59
C ILE A 192 40.63 -20.57 -16.05
N LEU A 193 41.76 -20.65 -16.76
CA LEU A 193 41.79 -20.97 -18.19
C LEU A 193 41.90 -22.47 -18.50
N THR A 194 42.19 -23.30 -17.50
CA THR A 194 42.17 -24.77 -17.66
C THR A 194 40.71 -25.22 -17.73
N ALA A 195 40.29 -25.73 -18.88
CA ALA A 195 38.89 -26.02 -19.21
C ALA A 195 38.81 -27.19 -20.22
N ALA A 196 37.63 -27.46 -20.81
CA ALA A 196 37.44 -28.60 -21.71
C ALA A 196 38.42 -28.63 -22.89
N GLU A 197 38.71 -27.48 -23.53
CA GLU A 197 39.68 -27.42 -24.64
C GLU A 197 41.09 -27.83 -24.22
N SER A 198 41.49 -27.63 -22.95
CA SER A 198 42.81 -28.07 -22.48
C SER A 198 43.00 -29.58 -22.55
N PHE A 199 41.91 -30.35 -22.49
CA PHE A 199 41.94 -31.81 -22.65
C PHE A 199 41.94 -32.21 -24.12
N VAL A 200 41.20 -31.48 -24.97
CA VAL A 200 41.20 -31.67 -26.43
C VAL A 200 42.60 -31.39 -27.01
N ASP A 201 43.23 -30.29 -26.60
CA ASP A 201 44.57 -29.89 -27.01
C ASP A 201 45.63 -30.94 -26.65
N ALA A 202 45.49 -31.60 -25.50
CA ALA A 202 46.39 -32.67 -25.08
C ALA A 202 46.30 -33.88 -26.02
N LEU A 203 45.09 -34.25 -26.48
CA LEU A 203 44.88 -35.33 -27.44
C LEU A 203 45.36 -34.97 -28.84
N ILE A 204 45.16 -33.73 -29.30
CA ILE A 204 45.69 -33.25 -30.59
C ILE A 204 47.21 -33.41 -30.61
N GLY A 205 47.89 -33.03 -29.52
CA GLY A 205 49.35 -33.08 -29.44
C GLY A 205 49.92 -34.50 -29.46
N GLU A 206 49.31 -35.43 -28.73
CA GLU A 206 49.85 -36.79 -28.57
C GLU A 206 49.38 -37.76 -29.66
N PHE A 207 48.13 -37.65 -30.11
CA PHE A 207 47.56 -38.55 -31.13
C PHE A 207 47.58 -37.95 -32.54
N GLU A 208 48.10 -36.74 -32.72
CA GLU A 208 48.17 -36.02 -34.01
C GLU A 208 46.79 -35.90 -34.70
N LEU A 209 45.72 -35.82 -33.91
CA LEU A 209 44.33 -35.73 -34.40
C LEU A 209 44.00 -34.30 -34.83
N SER A 210 43.04 -34.16 -35.76
CA SER A 210 42.36 -32.88 -35.95
C SER A 210 41.52 -32.50 -34.72
N TYR A 211 41.14 -31.22 -34.59
CA TYR A 211 40.29 -30.76 -33.48
C TYR A 211 38.97 -31.52 -33.40
N ASP A 212 38.29 -31.72 -34.54
CA ASP A 212 36.99 -32.41 -34.58
C ASP A 212 37.13 -33.89 -34.19
N GLU A 213 38.22 -34.55 -34.57
CA GLU A 213 38.52 -35.92 -34.17
C GLU A 213 38.85 -36.03 -32.68
N ALA A 214 39.63 -35.10 -32.13
CA ALA A 214 39.99 -35.07 -30.72
C ALA A 214 38.80 -34.73 -29.82
N ASP A 215 37.96 -33.76 -30.20
CA ASP A 215 36.74 -33.41 -29.46
C ASP A 215 35.74 -34.58 -29.48
N LYS A 216 35.59 -35.26 -30.62
CA LYS A 216 34.77 -36.47 -30.71
C LYS A 216 35.34 -37.59 -29.84
N PHE A 217 36.65 -37.83 -29.90
CA PHE A 217 37.33 -38.84 -29.11
C PHE A 217 37.08 -38.62 -27.62
N ILE A 218 37.25 -37.38 -27.12
CA ILE A 218 37.16 -37.15 -25.68
C ILE A 218 35.75 -37.28 -25.13
N ILE A 219 34.73 -36.96 -25.93
CA ILE A 219 33.32 -37.14 -25.54
C ILE A 219 32.92 -38.62 -25.59
N GLU A 220 33.42 -39.39 -26.56
CA GLU A 220 33.07 -40.82 -26.71
C GLU A 220 33.85 -41.73 -25.76
N LYS A 221 35.14 -41.48 -25.57
CA LYS A 221 36.05 -42.35 -24.81
C LYS A 221 36.48 -41.79 -23.46
N GLY A 222 36.59 -40.46 -23.32
CA GLY A 222 37.03 -39.80 -22.08
C GLY A 222 38.37 -40.31 -21.56
N PHE A 223 38.46 -40.55 -20.26
CA PHE A 223 39.60 -41.20 -19.61
C PHE A 223 39.49 -42.72 -19.79
N ASN A 224 40.21 -43.27 -20.77
CA ASN A 224 40.33 -44.71 -20.98
C ASN A 224 41.81 -45.13 -20.87
N GLU A 225 42.09 -46.42 -21.07
CA GLU A 225 43.46 -46.97 -20.99
C GLU A 225 44.45 -46.26 -21.94
N GLU A 226 43.98 -45.79 -23.10
CA GLU A 226 44.81 -45.11 -24.11
C GLU A 226 45.07 -43.64 -23.77
N SER A 227 44.11 -42.95 -23.15
CA SER A 227 44.13 -41.49 -22.95
C SER A 227 44.47 -41.05 -21.53
N VAL A 228 44.36 -41.93 -20.52
CA VAL A 228 44.49 -41.56 -19.10
C VAL A 228 45.81 -40.84 -18.80
N HIS A 229 46.93 -41.29 -19.37
CA HIS A 229 48.24 -40.68 -19.17
C HIS A 229 48.38 -39.31 -19.86
N ILE A 230 47.67 -39.11 -20.97
CA ILE A 230 47.66 -37.86 -21.75
C ILE A 230 46.83 -36.81 -21.03
N LEU A 231 45.67 -37.23 -20.51
CA LEU A 231 44.72 -36.36 -19.82
C LEU A 231 45.12 -36.06 -18.36
N ALA A 232 46.09 -36.78 -17.79
CA ALA A 232 46.58 -36.55 -16.44
C ALA A 232 47.12 -35.13 -16.23
N LEU A 233 47.91 -34.60 -17.17
CA LEU A 233 48.48 -33.26 -17.05
C LEU A 233 47.42 -32.13 -16.99
N PRO A 234 46.44 -32.05 -17.93
CA PRO A 234 45.38 -31.04 -17.81
C PRO A 234 44.49 -31.27 -16.59
N LEU A 235 44.27 -32.52 -16.16
CA LEU A 235 43.55 -32.84 -14.92
C LEU A 235 44.28 -32.31 -13.67
N ASP A 236 45.59 -32.55 -13.54
CA ASP A 236 46.40 -32.09 -12.42
C ASP A 236 46.43 -30.56 -12.34
N ARG A 237 46.52 -29.89 -13.49
CA ARG A 237 46.44 -28.42 -13.56
C ARG A 237 45.08 -27.92 -13.09
N LEU A 238 43.99 -28.54 -13.57
CA LEU A 238 42.63 -28.17 -13.19
C LEU A 238 42.40 -28.35 -11.69
N THR A 239 42.69 -29.54 -11.17
CA THR A 239 42.48 -29.87 -9.75
C THR A 239 43.38 -29.02 -8.85
N GLY A 240 44.63 -28.79 -9.23
CA GLY A 240 45.55 -27.90 -8.51
C GLY A 240 45.05 -26.45 -8.43
N GLU A 241 44.47 -25.92 -9.51
CA GLU A 241 43.88 -24.58 -9.51
C GLU A 241 42.60 -24.47 -8.66
N VAL A 242 41.76 -25.51 -8.67
CA VAL A 242 40.59 -25.60 -7.79
C VAL A 242 41.03 -25.66 -6.33
N GLN A 243 41.99 -26.53 -5.98
CA GLN A 243 42.52 -26.65 -4.63
C GLN A 243 43.17 -25.34 -4.14
N ARG A 244 43.91 -24.65 -5.01
CA ARG A 244 44.46 -23.32 -4.72
C ARG A 244 43.34 -22.32 -4.39
N THR A 245 42.23 -22.37 -5.12
CA THR A 245 41.07 -21.51 -4.89
C THR A 245 40.43 -21.78 -3.53
N PHE A 246 40.24 -23.06 -3.19
CA PHE A 246 39.69 -23.45 -1.89
C PHE A 246 40.60 -23.07 -0.73
N ASN A 247 41.93 -23.19 -0.90
CA ASN A 247 42.89 -22.73 0.10
C ASN A 247 42.82 -21.20 0.32
N VAL A 248 42.62 -20.41 -0.73
CA VAL A 248 42.42 -18.96 -0.60
C VAL A 248 41.10 -18.66 0.12
N TYR A 249 40.03 -19.37 -0.22
CA TYR A 249 38.74 -19.24 0.45
C TYR A 249 38.81 -19.61 1.94
N ALA A 250 39.40 -20.75 2.29
CA ALA A 250 39.54 -21.23 3.67
C ALA A 250 40.37 -20.27 4.54
N ARG A 251 41.41 -19.64 3.97
CA ARG A 251 42.18 -18.58 4.67
C ARG A 251 41.34 -17.34 4.96
N LYS A 252 40.40 -17.03 4.07
CA LYS A 252 39.53 -15.85 4.18
C LYS A 252 38.32 -16.09 5.09
N TYR A 253 37.78 -17.30 5.10
CA TYR A 253 36.63 -17.71 5.90
C TYR A 253 36.91 -19.01 6.68
N PRO A 254 37.79 -18.98 7.70
CA PRO A 254 38.21 -20.20 8.41
C PRO A 254 37.07 -20.91 9.14
N GLU A 255 36.04 -20.18 9.56
CA GLU A 255 34.88 -20.71 10.30
C GLU A 255 33.81 -21.35 9.40
N ARG A 256 33.96 -21.27 8.08
CA ARG A 256 33.00 -21.76 7.09
C ARG A 256 33.73 -22.57 6.02
N PRO A 257 34.22 -23.79 6.31
CA PRO A 257 34.88 -24.63 5.32
C PRO A 257 33.89 -25.14 4.26
N ILE A 258 34.34 -25.32 3.03
CA ILE A 258 33.52 -25.89 1.95
C ILE A 258 33.15 -27.32 2.33
N THR A 259 31.88 -27.67 2.21
CA THR A 259 31.35 -28.99 2.60
C THR A 259 31.05 -29.89 1.42
N LYS A 260 30.72 -29.29 0.28
CA LYS A 260 30.32 -30.01 -0.92
C LYS A 260 30.79 -29.30 -2.18
N ILE A 261 31.15 -30.09 -3.18
CA ILE A 261 31.57 -29.65 -4.50
C ILE A 261 30.62 -30.25 -5.54
N TYR A 262 30.04 -29.40 -6.38
CA TYR A 262 29.35 -29.83 -7.59
C TYR A 262 30.18 -29.51 -8.83
N VAL A 263 30.23 -30.44 -9.77
CA VAL A 263 30.86 -30.24 -11.08
C VAL A 263 29.78 -30.14 -12.15
N THR A 264 29.94 -29.16 -13.06
CA THR A 264 29.06 -28.93 -14.21
C THR A 264 29.88 -28.44 -15.41
N GLY A 265 29.21 -28.03 -16.49
CA GLY A 265 29.84 -27.48 -17.68
C GLY A 265 30.14 -28.52 -18.76
N ARG A 266 30.76 -28.10 -19.86
CA ARG A 266 31.04 -28.97 -21.02
C ARG A 266 31.93 -30.15 -20.64
N ALA A 267 32.97 -29.94 -19.84
CA ALA A 267 33.90 -31.01 -19.49
C ALA A 267 33.27 -32.08 -18.59
N SER A 268 32.17 -31.77 -17.88
CA SER A 268 31.44 -32.78 -17.10
C SER A 268 30.90 -33.94 -17.96
N ARG A 269 30.81 -33.75 -19.29
CA ARG A 269 30.43 -34.79 -20.26
C ARG A 269 31.57 -35.75 -20.60
N ILE A 270 32.82 -35.43 -20.23
CA ILE A 270 33.97 -36.29 -20.47
C ILE A 270 33.84 -37.53 -19.58
N PRO A 271 33.74 -38.74 -20.15
CA PRO A 271 33.65 -39.97 -19.36
C PRO A 271 34.78 -40.09 -18.35
N LEU A 272 34.43 -40.45 -17.10
CA LEU A 272 35.33 -40.68 -15.98
C LEU A 272 36.13 -39.46 -15.48
N LEU A 273 35.92 -38.25 -16.03
CA LEU A 273 36.61 -37.04 -15.55
C LEU A 273 36.32 -36.77 -14.06
N VAL A 274 35.04 -36.80 -13.67
CA VAL A 274 34.63 -36.50 -12.29
C VAL A 274 35.12 -37.59 -11.33
N ASP A 275 35.15 -38.84 -11.77
CA ASP A 275 35.70 -39.96 -11.00
C ASP A 275 37.18 -39.73 -10.67
N HIS A 276 37.99 -39.35 -11.67
CA HIS A 276 39.39 -38.98 -11.44
C HIS A 276 39.55 -37.71 -10.60
N MET A 277 38.68 -36.70 -10.78
CA MET A 277 38.72 -35.51 -9.92
C MET A 277 38.47 -35.85 -8.45
N ARG A 278 37.62 -36.84 -8.12
CA ARG A 278 37.35 -37.24 -6.72
C ARG A 278 38.61 -37.68 -5.98
N GLU A 279 39.61 -38.21 -6.67
CA GLU A 279 40.88 -38.63 -6.04
C GLU A 279 41.68 -37.45 -5.48
N ALA A 280 41.45 -36.23 -6.01
CA ALA A 280 42.16 -35.02 -5.63
C ALA A 280 41.52 -34.22 -4.48
N PHE A 281 40.26 -34.50 -4.13
CA PHE A 281 39.51 -33.73 -3.12
C PHE A 281 39.03 -34.61 -1.96
N VAL A 282 39.01 -34.05 -0.76
CA VAL A 282 38.51 -34.73 0.44
C VAL A 282 37.01 -34.51 0.60
N GLU A 283 36.52 -33.38 0.12
CA GLU A 283 35.12 -32.97 0.15
C GLU A 283 34.25 -33.85 -0.78
N GLN A 284 32.95 -33.90 -0.50
CA GLN A 284 32.00 -34.64 -1.36
C GLN A 284 31.90 -33.98 -2.73
N LEU A 285 32.47 -34.63 -3.75
CA LEU A 285 32.45 -34.17 -5.13
C LEU A 285 31.44 -34.98 -5.95
N GLU A 286 30.41 -34.29 -6.40
CA GLU A 286 29.28 -34.84 -7.14
C GLU A 286 29.03 -34.06 -8.45
N TYR A 287 28.26 -34.65 -9.36
CA TYR A 287 27.70 -33.89 -10.48
C TYR A 287 26.62 -32.94 -9.97
N LEU A 288 26.54 -31.74 -10.56
CA LEU A 288 25.42 -30.84 -10.32
C LEU A 288 24.12 -31.54 -10.74
N THR A 289 23.16 -31.66 -9.83
CA THR A 289 21.86 -32.24 -10.15
C THR A 289 20.98 -31.20 -10.84
N PRO A 290 20.62 -31.37 -12.12
CA PRO A 290 19.77 -30.42 -12.81
C PRO A 290 18.30 -30.56 -12.37
N PRO A 291 17.47 -29.53 -12.61
CA PRO A 291 16.03 -29.61 -12.43
C PRO A 291 15.41 -30.73 -13.29
N PRO A 292 14.26 -31.31 -12.88
CA PRO A 292 13.59 -32.36 -13.63
C PRO A 292 13.30 -31.94 -15.08
N GLY A 293 13.72 -32.78 -16.04
CA GLY A 293 13.52 -32.53 -17.47
C GLY A 293 14.54 -31.60 -18.12
N ILE A 294 15.60 -31.22 -17.39
CA ILE A 294 16.70 -30.38 -17.88
C ILE A 294 18.01 -31.15 -17.76
N GLU A 295 18.85 -31.09 -18.79
CA GLU A 295 20.20 -31.66 -18.71
C GLU A 295 21.14 -30.63 -18.05
N ALA A 296 22.16 -31.11 -17.33
CA ALA A 296 23.11 -30.26 -16.60
C ALA A 296 23.67 -29.08 -17.42
N PRO A 297 24.04 -29.25 -18.71
CA PRO A 297 24.57 -28.13 -19.51
C PRO A 297 23.56 -27.01 -19.79
N PHE A 298 22.26 -27.28 -19.72
CA PHE A 298 21.20 -26.29 -19.96
C PHE A 298 20.74 -25.58 -18.68
N VAL A 299 21.31 -25.90 -17.52
CA VAL A 299 20.93 -25.29 -16.23
C VAL A 299 21.01 -23.76 -16.27
N PRO A 300 22.09 -23.12 -16.79
CA PRO A 300 22.10 -21.66 -16.92
C PRO A 300 20.96 -21.11 -17.79
N ALA A 301 20.76 -21.68 -18.98
CA ALA A 301 19.69 -21.27 -19.89
C ALA A 301 18.29 -21.46 -19.28
N TYR A 302 18.08 -22.54 -18.53
CA TYR A 302 16.88 -22.79 -17.75
C TYR A 302 16.69 -21.75 -16.64
N THR A 303 17.71 -21.49 -15.83
CA THR A 303 17.61 -20.52 -14.72
C THR A 303 17.31 -19.12 -15.24
N LEU A 304 17.86 -18.71 -16.39
CA LEU A 304 17.52 -17.43 -17.04
C LEU A 304 16.02 -17.30 -17.33
N CYS A 305 15.35 -18.41 -17.64
CA CYS A 305 13.91 -18.42 -17.86
C CYS A 305 13.13 -18.26 -16.55
N VAL A 306 13.55 -18.97 -15.49
CA VAL A 306 12.85 -19.01 -14.20
C VAL A 306 13.09 -17.76 -13.37
N GLU A 307 14.34 -17.30 -13.31
CA GLU A 307 14.84 -16.22 -12.47
C GLU A 307 15.40 -15.06 -13.32
N ALA A 308 14.56 -14.44 -14.14
CA ALA A 308 14.94 -13.26 -14.93
C ALA A 308 15.21 -11.97 -14.08
N GLY A 309 15.39 -12.11 -12.76
CA GLY A 309 15.83 -11.13 -11.74
C GLY A 309 15.95 -11.85 -10.38
N PRO A 310 16.45 -11.28 -9.26
CA PRO A 310 17.35 -10.16 -9.02
C PRO A 310 18.81 -10.65 -8.98
N LEU A 311 19.30 -11.15 -10.12
CA LEU A 311 20.70 -11.45 -10.32
C LEU A 311 21.40 -10.20 -10.83
N VAL A 312 22.73 -10.16 -10.74
CA VAL A 312 23.55 -9.09 -11.32
C VAL A 312 23.11 -8.82 -12.76
N ASN A 313 22.62 -7.62 -13.05
CA ASN A 313 22.09 -7.25 -14.36
C ASN A 313 22.98 -6.21 -15.06
N LEU A 314 23.73 -6.67 -16.05
CA LEU A 314 24.66 -5.88 -16.85
C LEU A 314 24.00 -5.22 -18.06
N LEU A 315 22.66 -5.18 -18.10
CA LEU A 315 21.93 -4.42 -19.11
C LEU A 315 22.09 -2.90 -18.87
N PRO A 316 22.30 -2.07 -19.91
CA PRO A 316 22.38 -0.62 -19.75
C PRO A 316 21.13 -0.03 -19.08
N GLU A 317 21.35 0.95 -18.19
CA GLU A 317 20.27 1.63 -17.43
C GLU A 317 19.16 2.20 -18.32
N LYS A 318 19.49 2.67 -19.54
CA LYS A 318 18.50 3.16 -20.51
C LYS A 318 17.47 2.09 -20.88
N LEU A 319 17.92 0.85 -21.08
CA LEU A 319 17.05 -0.29 -21.43
C LEU A 319 16.30 -0.83 -20.20
N LYS A 320 16.95 -0.85 -19.03
CA LYS A 320 16.27 -1.14 -17.75
C LYS A 320 15.13 -0.15 -17.48
N ALA A 321 15.37 1.14 -17.70
CA ALA A 321 14.42 2.23 -17.49
C ALA A 321 13.26 2.20 -18.49
N GLN A 322 13.50 1.87 -19.76
CA GLN A 322 12.42 1.73 -20.75
C GLN A 322 11.37 0.69 -20.34
N LYS A 323 11.80 -0.46 -19.78
CA LYS A 323 10.87 -1.48 -19.24
C LYS A 323 10.04 -0.93 -18.08
N ARG A 324 10.69 -0.18 -17.17
CA ARG A 324 10.02 0.48 -16.05
C ARG A 324 9.00 1.50 -16.53
N GLU A 325 9.35 2.30 -17.54
CA GLU A 325 8.49 3.35 -18.10
C GLU A 325 7.29 2.78 -18.86
N VAL A 326 7.47 1.73 -19.68
CA VAL A 326 6.36 1.06 -20.38
C VAL A 326 5.39 0.43 -19.39
N THR A 327 5.92 -0.17 -18.32
CA THR A 327 5.11 -0.74 -17.24
C THR A 327 4.35 0.38 -16.51
N LEU A 328 5.04 1.47 -16.15
CA LEU A 328 4.43 2.63 -15.49
C LEU A 328 3.34 3.28 -16.35
N ARG A 329 3.57 3.46 -17.66
CA ARG A 329 2.58 4.00 -18.60
C ARG A 329 1.36 3.10 -18.74
N SER A 330 1.53 1.79 -18.66
CA SER A 330 0.40 0.84 -18.69
C SER A 330 -0.42 0.93 -17.42
N TRP A 331 0.23 0.99 -16.25
CA TRP A 331 -0.44 1.25 -14.98
C TRP A 331 -1.09 2.63 -14.91
N ALA A 332 -0.46 3.66 -15.47
CA ALA A 332 -1.01 5.01 -15.56
C ALA A 332 -2.25 5.06 -16.47
N ARG A 333 -2.27 4.27 -17.56
CA ARG A 333 -3.48 4.10 -18.40
C ARG A 333 -4.62 3.43 -17.64
N ILE A 334 -4.32 2.37 -16.88
CA ILE A 334 -5.32 1.72 -16.03
C ILE A 334 -5.84 2.69 -14.97
N ALA A 335 -4.94 3.40 -14.27
CA ALA A 335 -5.31 4.38 -13.26
C ALA A 335 -6.16 5.52 -13.82
N SER A 336 -5.82 6.04 -15.01
CA SER A 336 -6.61 7.09 -15.67
C SER A 336 -7.99 6.59 -16.11
N ILE A 337 -8.13 5.35 -16.59
CA ILE A 337 -9.44 4.74 -16.86
C ILE A 337 -10.26 4.60 -15.56
N CYS A 338 -9.63 4.17 -14.47
CA CYS A 338 -10.29 4.07 -13.17
C CYS A 338 -10.78 5.44 -12.67
N VAL A 339 -9.95 6.47 -12.75
CA VAL A 339 -10.32 7.85 -12.36
C VAL A 339 -11.46 8.38 -13.23
N LEU A 340 -11.40 8.16 -14.55
CA LEU A 340 -12.46 8.57 -15.46
C LEU A 340 -13.78 7.86 -15.13
N GLY A 341 -13.74 6.55 -14.84
CA GLY A 341 -14.91 5.80 -14.35
C GLY A 341 -15.47 6.36 -13.04
N LEU A 342 -14.58 6.74 -12.10
CA LEU A 342 -14.94 7.31 -10.80
C LEU A 342 -15.62 8.68 -10.92
N VAL A 343 -15.32 9.46 -11.95
CA VAL A 343 -15.97 10.76 -12.22
C VAL A 343 -17.25 10.59 -13.04
N LEU A 344 -17.24 9.73 -14.06
CA LEU A 344 -18.39 9.55 -14.95
C LEU A 344 -19.55 8.84 -14.26
N PHE A 345 -19.29 7.84 -13.41
CA PHE A 345 -20.32 7.09 -12.70
C PHE A 345 -21.24 7.98 -11.85
N PRO A 346 -20.74 8.83 -10.92
CA PRO A 346 -21.59 9.74 -10.16
C PRO A 346 -22.22 10.83 -11.04
N SER A 347 -21.54 11.31 -12.08
CA SER A 347 -22.11 12.29 -13.01
C SER A 347 -23.32 11.74 -13.77
N ILE A 348 -23.25 10.50 -14.26
CA ILE A 348 -24.37 9.81 -14.92
C ILE A 348 -25.51 9.55 -13.92
N SER A 349 -25.18 9.10 -12.71
CA SER A 349 -26.15 8.88 -11.62
C SER A 349 -26.88 10.17 -11.23
N MET A 350 -26.16 11.30 -11.17
CA MET A 350 -26.71 12.61 -10.88
C MET A 350 -27.64 13.09 -12.00
N LEU A 351 -27.25 12.92 -13.27
CA LEU A 351 -28.10 13.21 -14.43
C LEU A 351 -29.39 12.39 -14.45
N ALA A 352 -29.31 11.10 -14.13
CA ALA A 352 -30.49 10.23 -14.01
C ALA A 352 -31.41 10.69 -12.87
N SER A 353 -30.83 11.05 -11.73
CA SER A 353 -31.57 11.58 -10.57
C SER A 353 -32.24 12.92 -10.89
N PHE A 354 -31.57 13.81 -11.61
CA PHE A 354 -32.10 15.10 -12.02
C PHE A 354 -33.27 14.96 -13.00
N ARG A 355 -33.17 14.02 -13.97
CA ARG A 355 -34.29 13.67 -14.85
C ARG A 355 -35.48 13.14 -14.07
N LYS A 356 -35.26 12.29 -13.08
CA LYS A 356 -36.32 11.77 -12.21
C LYS A 356 -37.02 12.90 -11.43
N GLN A 357 -36.27 13.85 -10.88
CA GLN A 357 -36.82 15.03 -10.22
C GLN A 357 -37.61 15.93 -11.18
N GLN A 358 -37.16 16.14 -12.41
CA GLN A 358 -37.90 16.92 -13.41
C GLN A 358 -39.25 16.27 -13.79
N VAL A 359 -39.29 14.94 -13.88
CA VAL A 359 -40.56 14.22 -14.12
C VAL A 359 -41.50 14.40 -12.93
N SER A 360 -41.00 14.24 -11.70
CA SER A 360 -41.80 14.45 -10.47
C SER A 360 -42.34 15.88 -10.37
N LEU A 361 -41.54 16.89 -10.73
CA LEU A 361 -41.98 18.28 -10.74
C LEU A 361 -43.06 18.56 -11.78
N LYS A 362 -43.00 17.90 -12.95
CA LYS A 362 -44.04 18.02 -13.97
C LYS A 362 -45.35 17.39 -13.51
N THR A 363 -45.30 16.23 -12.87
CA THR A 363 -46.49 15.56 -12.33
C THR A 363 -47.09 16.37 -11.19
N GLU A 364 -46.27 16.89 -10.27
CA GLU A 364 -46.76 17.69 -9.15
C GLU A 364 -47.34 19.04 -9.61
N LYS A 365 -46.75 19.68 -10.64
CA LYS A 365 -47.35 20.86 -11.30
C LYS A 365 -48.67 20.54 -11.98
N ALA A 366 -48.81 19.37 -12.60
CA ALA A 366 -50.07 18.93 -13.18
C ALA A 366 -51.13 18.67 -12.11
N ASP A 367 -50.75 18.06 -10.98
CA ASP A 367 -51.61 17.86 -9.82
C ASP A 367 -52.05 19.19 -9.21
N VAL A 368 -51.13 20.14 -9.02
CA VAL A 368 -51.46 21.49 -8.53
C VAL A 368 -52.38 22.23 -9.50
N ALA A 369 -52.16 22.11 -10.81
CA ALA A 369 -53.08 22.68 -11.80
C ALA A 369 -54.48 22.06 -11.69
N SER A 370 -54.58 20.74 -11.56
CA SER A 370 -55.87 20.04 -11.37
C SER A 370 -56.58 20.46 -10.08
N ARG A 371 -55.84 20.59 -8.97
CA ARG A 371 -56.38 21.06 -7.68
C ARG A 371 -56.79 22.52 -7.74
N LYS A 372 -56.07 23.36 -8.49
CA LYS A 372 -56.42 24.77 -8.72
C LYS A 372 -57.71 24.90 -9.53
N ASP A 373 -57.92 24.04 -10.52
CA ASP A 373 -59.17 23.98 -11.27
C ASP A 373 -60.32 23.43 -10.42
N GLN A 374 -60.09 22.41 -9.59
CA GLN A 374 -61.06 21.97 -8.57
C GLN A 374 -61.40 23.09 -7.57
N LEU A 375 -60.42 23.88 -7.14
CA LEU A 375 -60.61 25.04 -6.27
C LEU A 375 -61.39 26.16 -6.97
N LYS A 376 -61.23 26.36 -8.28
CA LYS A 376 -62.07 27.29 -9.06
C LYS A 376 -63.52 26.81 -9.14
N VAL A 377 -63.73 25.51 -9.34
CA VAL A 377 -65.07 24.89 -9.34
C VAL A 377 -65.70 25.02 -7.95
N LEU A 378 -64.96 24.72 -6.88
CA LEU A 378 -65.38 24.96 -5.51
C LEU A 378 -65.64 26.44 -5.23
N ALA A 379 -64.79 27.36 -5.67
CA ALA A 379 -64.99 28.80 -5.51
C ALA A 379 -66.25 29.30 -6.24
N SER A 380 -66.61 28.70 -7.38
CA SER A 380 -67.88 28.97 -8.06
C SER A 380 -69.11 28.38 -7.36
N ILE A 381 -68.90 27.39 -6.48
CA ILE A 381 -69.95 26.82 -5.62
C ILE A 381 -70.05 27.64 -4.30
N THR A 382 -68.95 28.23 -3.83
CA THR A 382 -68.89 29.05 -2.60
C THR A 382 -69.27 30.52 -2.83
N SER A 383 -69.32 31.01 -4.07
CA SER A 383 -69.77 32.38 -4.39
C SER A 383 -71.28 32.60 -4.21
N ALA A 384 -72.05 31.55 -3.86
CA ALA A 384 -73.48 31.66 -3.55
C ALA A 384 -73.79 31.75 -2.03
N SER A 385 -72.80 31.68 -1.13
CA SER A 385 -73.10 31.85 0.31
C SER A 385 -71.85 32.19 1.12
N ARG A 386 -71.76 33.46 1.54
CA ARG A 386 -71.04 34.04 2.72
C ARG A 386 -70.47 35.42 2.38
N HIS A 387 -71.31 36.44 2.53
CA HIS A 387 -70.88 37.85 2.56
C HIS A 387 -71.12 38.52 3.93
N ASN A 388 -71.36 37.77 5.01
CA ASN A 388 -71.73 38.37 6.31
C ASN A 388 -70.87 37.96 7.53
N GLU A 389 -69.74 37.25 7.36
CA GLU A 389 -68.91 36.84 8.52
C GLU A 389 -67.52 37.48 8.59
N LEU A 390 -67.05 38.17 7.53
CA LEU A 390 -65.70 38.76 7.50
C LEU A 390 -65.62 40.20 8.03
N ASP A 391 -66.74 40.91 8.15
CA ASP A 391 -66.75 42.28 8.71
C ASP A 391 -66.66 42.31 10.24
N ALA A 392 -67.02 41.22 10.92
CA ALA A 392 -66.87 41.09 12.38
C ALA A 392 -65.42 40.78 12.80
N VAL A 393 -64.69 40.01 11.99
CA VAL A 393 -63.28 39.66 12.26
C VAL A 393 -62.33 40.81 11.89
N ARG A 394 -62.69 41.61 10.87
CA ARG A 394 -61.90 42.76 10.45
C ARG A 394 -61.95 43.94 11.43
N LYS A 395 -63.04 44.07 12.19
CA LYS A 395 -63.23 45.14 13.20
C LYS A 395 -62.52 44.87 14.54
N GLU A 396 -62.11 43.63 14.81
CA GLU A 396 -61.39 43.26 16.04
C GLU A 396 -59.86 43.30 15.84
N ILE A 397 -59.37 43.32 14.60
CA ILE A 397 -57.93 43.38 14.24
C ILE A 397 -57.39 44.84 14.21
N GLU A 398 -58.25 45.85 14.36
CA GLU A 398 -57.88 47.27 14.41
C GLU A 398 -57.74 47.87 15.83
N LYS A 399 -57.81 47.07 16.90
CA LYS A 399 -57.42 47.51 18.25
C LYS A 399 -55.91 47.34 18.44
N ARG A 400 -55.15 48.38 18.09
CA ARG A 400 -53.71 48.49 18.39
C ARG A 400 -53.50 48.52 19.92
N ASP A 401 -53.03 47.42 20.49
CA ASP A 401 -52.42 47.43 21.82
C ASP A 401 -50.89 47.55 21.66
N GLU A 402 -50.40 48.80 21.59
CA GLU A 402 -48.96 49.09 21.43
C GLU A 402 -48.13 48.58 22.63
N THR A 403 -48.78 48.30 23.76
CA THR A 403 -48.18 47.71 24.96
C THR A 403 -47.51 46.36 24.68
N LEU A 404 -48.12 45.51 23.85
CA LEU A 404 -47.56 44.19 23.51
C LEU A 404 -46.26 44.33 22.70
N VAL A 405 -46.22 45.26 21.75
CA VAL A 405 -45.05 45.47 20.88
C VAL A 405 -43.89 46.06 21.68
N VAL A 406 -44.17 47.02 22.58
CA VAL A 406 -43.17 47.61 23.48
C VAL A 406 -42.66 46.57 24.47
N LEU A 407 -43.54 45.75 25.04
CA LEU A 407 -43.16 44.67 25.95
C LEU A 407 -42.28 43.62 25.24
N LEU A 408 -42.64 43.18 24.04
CA LEU A 408 -41.85 42.19 23.30
C LEU A 408 -40.44 42.71 22.98
N LYS A 409 -40.32 43.99 22.59
CA LYS A 409 -39.02 44.65 22.42
C LYS A 409 -38.24 44.71 23.74
N TYR A 410 -38.90 45.07 24.84
CA TYR A 410 -38.29 45.15 26.15
C TYR A 410 -37.76 43.78 26.62
N LEU A 411 -38.59 42.73 26.56
CA LEU A 411 -38.21 41.36 26.92
C LEU A 411 -37.04 40.87 26.05
N SER A 412 -37.10 41.08 24.74
CA SER A 412 -36.00 40.72 23.83
C SER A 412 -34.68 41.39 24.18
N SER A 413 -34.69 42.61 24.74
CA SER A 413 -33.46 43.34 25.09
C SER A 413 -32.83 42.90 26.43
N ARG A 414 -33.58 42.16 27.26
CA ARG A 414 -33.18 41.81 28.64
C ARG A 414 -33.11 40.31 28.91
N LEU A 415 -33.57 39.49 27.99
CA LEU A 415 -33.38 38.04 28.05
C LEU A 415 -31.89 37.71 27.95
N PRO A 416 -31.31 36.95 28.90
CA PRO A 416 -29.99 36.37 28.71
C PRO A 416 -30.01 35.40 27.53
N GLY A 417 -28.85 35.16 26.90
CA GLY A 417 -28.74 34.32 25.69
C GLY A 417 -29.29 32.90 25.84
N ASP A 418 -29.44 32.44 27.08
CA ASP A 418 -29.81 31.08 27.43
C ASP A 418 -31.27 30.95 27.90
N ALA A 419 -32.04 32.05 27.89
CA ALA A 419 -33.45 32.09 28.27
C ALA A 419 -34.38 32.25 27.06
N TYR A 420 -35.42 31.43 27.01
CA TYR A 420 -36.40 31.39 25.93
C TYR A 420 -37.81 31.56 26.48
N LEU A 421 -38.59 32.44 25.88
CA LEU A 421 -39.99 32.63 26.23
C LEU A 421 -40.87 31.64 25.46
N ARG A 422 -41.77 30.98 26.18
CA ARG A 422 -42.74 30.03 25.63
C ARG A 422 -44.10 30.69 25.43
N GLU A 423 -44.56 31.46 26.41
CA GLU A 423 -45.91 31.99 26.45
C GLU A 423 -45.95 33.28 27.30
N ILE A 424 -46.75 34.25 26.87
CA ILE A 424 -47.03 35.48 27.59
C ILE A 424 -48.55 35.66 27.65
N GLU A 425 -49.13 35.66 28.84
CA GLU A 425 -50.57 35.83 29.08
C GLU A 425 -50.82 37.17 29.79
N PHE A 426 -51.78 37.97 29.29
CA PHE A 426 -52.26 39.20 29.94
C PHE A 426 -53.60 38.92 30.63
N PHE A 427 -53.75 39.40 31.87
CA PHE A 427 -55.01 39.28 32.61
C PHE A 427 -55.39 40.60 33.30
N ASP A 428 -56.66 40.96 33.20
CA ASP A 428 -57.26 42.09 33.91
C ASP A 428 -57.67 41.64 35.32
N ARG A 429 -57.01 42.19 36.35
CA ARG A 429 -57.21 41.78 37.73
C ARG A 429 -58.48 42.37 38.38
N ASN A 430 -59.25 43.20 37.67
CA ASN A 430 -60.57 43.66 38.12
C ASN A 430 -61.70 42.66 37.84
N LYS A 431 -61.43 41.52 37.19
CA LYS A 431 -62.34 40.35 37.17
C LYS A 431 -61.91 39.32 38.22
N LYS A 432 -62.76 39.11 39.23
CA LYS A 432 -62.65 37.99 40.19
C LYS A 432 -62.57 36.65 39.44
N PRO A 433 -61.76 35.69 39.90
CA PRO A 433 -61.77 34.34 39.33
C PRO A 433 -63.04 33.60 39.76
N GLU A 434 -63.80 33.07 38.79
CA GLU A 434 -64.88 32.12 39.06
C GLU A 434 -64.30 30.72 39.35
N PRO A 435 -64.92 29.95 40.28
CA PRO A 435 -64.45 28.63 40.66
C PRO A 435 -65.04 27.54 39.74
N GLY A 436 -64.17 26.67 39.23
CA GLY A 436 -64.49 25.26 38.97
C GLY A 436 -65.17 24.89 37.65
N SER A 437 -64.38 24.38 36.71
CA SER A 437 -64.73 23.21 35.88
C SER A 437 -63.62 22.17 36.13
N LYS A 438 -63.87 21.06 36.83
CA LYS A 438 -64.53 19.84 36.33
C LYS A 438 -64.20 19.58 34.85
N ASP A 439 -63.12 18.86 34.61
CA ASP A 439 -63.23 17.52 34.01
C ASP A 439 -62.04 16.64 34.41
N LEU A 440 -62.37 15.62 35.20
CA LEU A 440 -61.62 14.36 35.26
C LEU A 440 -61.89 13.61 33.95
N PRO A 441 -60.88 13.00 33.31
CA PRO A 441 -61.08 11.76 32.59
C PRO A 441 -61.12 10.60 33.61
N LYS A 442 -62.24 9.88 33.68
CA LYS A 442 -62.26 8.48 34.17
C LYS A 442 -61.57 7.61 33.12
N THR A 443 -60.47 6.90 33.43
CA THR A 443 -60.42 5.47 33.86
C THR A 443 -61.48 4.60 33.16
N THR A 444 -61.15 3.51 32.46
CA THR A 444 -60.37 2.31 32.82
C THR A 444 -60.11 1.56 31.50
N THR A 445 -59.16 0.64 31.31
CA THR A 445 -59.14 -0.69 31.95
C THR A 445 -57.82 -1.39 31.57
N ALA A 446 -57.23 -2.07 32.54
CA ALA A 446 -56.17 -3.05 32.35
C ALA A 446 -56.76 -4.41 31.95
N GLN A 447 -56.05 -5.13 31.07
CA GLN A 447 -56.00 -6.59 30.87
C GLN A 447 -54.95 -6.77 29.76
N GLY A 448 -53.90 -7.57 29.83
CA GLY A 448 -53.67 -8.81 30.55
C GLY A 448 -52.99 -9.76 29.55
N SER A 449 -52.05 -10.56 30.03
CA SER A 449 -51.52 -11.78 29.40
C SER A 449 -50.41 -11.67 28.33
N SER A 450 -49.20 -12.03 28.80
CA SER A 450 -48.30 -13.09 28.28
C SER A 450 -47.94 -13.18 26.79
N LEU A 451 -46.63 -13.25 26.51
CA LEU A 451 -45.92 -14.50 26.16
C LEU A 451 -44.40 -14.26 25.98
N LYS A 452 -43.61 -15.06 26.73
CA LYS A 452 -42.40 -15.84 26.35
C LYS A 452 -41.29 -15.17 25.53
N ASP A 453 -40.00 -15.42 25.66
CA ASP A 453 -39.05 -16.23 26.45
C ASP A 453 -37.71 -15.53 26.07
N SER A 454 -36.64 -15.40 26.86
CA SER A 454 -35.76 -16.47 27.30
C SER A 454 -34.58 -15.82 28.04
N ALA A 455 -34.32 -16.36 29.23
CA ALA A 455 -33.01 -16.77 29.75
C ALA A 455 -31.78 -15.83 29.69
N LYS A 456 -31.28 -15.62 30.93
CA LYS A 456 -29.87 -15.53 31.37
C LYS A 456 -29.13 -14.24 31.02
N GLY A 457 -28.62 -13.48 31.98
CA GLY A 457 -28.46 -13.71 33.41
C GLY A 457 -27.31 -12.86 33.93
N VAL A 458 -27.49 -12.42 35.19
CA VAL A 458 -26.43 -12.22 36.20
C VAL A 458 -25.48 -11.04 35.92
N ALA A 459 -25.77 -9.86 36.48
CA ALA A 459 -25.36 -9.42 37.84
C ALA A 459 -24.12 -8.51 37.71
N LYS A 460 -23.87 -7.50 38.54
CA LYS A 460 -24.50 -6.99 39.76
C LYS A 460 -23.79 -5.68 40.08
N GLU A 461 -24.53 -4.77 40.74
CA GLU A 461 -24.06 -3.95 41.88
C GLU A 461 -22.98 -2.88 41.63
N SER A 462 -22.97 -1.72 42.29
CA SER A 462 -23.80 -1.16 43.36
C SER A 462 -23.24 0.25 43.67
N VAL A 463 -24.09 1.27 43.82
CA VAL A 463 -24.47 1.90 45.13
C VAL A 463 -23.48 3.00 45.54
N ALA A 464 -23.91 4.26 45.42
CA ALA A 464 -24.47 5.13 46.48
C ALA A 464 -23.37 5.85 47.27
N GLY A 465 -23.57 6.95 47.97
CA GLY A 465 -24.65 7.92 48.25
C GLY A 465 -23.87 9.17 48.70
N SER A 466 -24.36 10.23 49.30
CA SER A 466 -25.63 10.63 49.90
C SER A 466 -25.41 12.08 50.38
N ALA A 467 -26.51 12.83 50.50
CA ALA A 467 -26.69 14.22 50.95
C ALA A 467 -26.30 14.43 52.46
N PRO A 468 -26.75 15.44 53.27
CA PRO A 468 -27.81 16.47 53.07
C PRO A 468 -27.68 17.85 53.81
N ALA A 469 -28.74 18.68 53.64
CA ALA A 469 -29.41 19.65 54.57
C ALA A 469 -28.64 20.93 55.03
N GLY A 470 -29.24 22.11 55.26
CA GLY A 470 -30.62 22.63 55.28
C GLY A 470 -30.68 24.02 55.97
N ILE A 471 -31.90 24.59 56.11
CA ILE A 471 -32.36 25.67 57.03
C ILE A 471 -32.70 27.06 56.41
N THR A 472 -33.93 27.49 56.69
CA THR A 472 -34.62 28.81 56.63
C THR A 472 -35.28 29.03 58.02
N PRO A 473 -36.13 30.05 58.35
CA PRO A 473 -36.41 31.41 57.82
C PRO A 473 -36.57 32.49 58.95
N GLN A 474 -36.86 33.78 58.64
CA GLN A 474 -37.86 34.60 59.37
C GLN A 474 -38.15 35.98 58.74
N ALA A 475 -39.31 36.55 59.11
CA ALA A 475 -40.06 37.62 58.46
C ALA A 475 -40.18 38.93 59.27
N SER A 476 -40.60 40.03 58.64
CA SER A 476 -41.32 41.15 59.27
C SER A 476 -42.14 41.98 58.26
N SER A 477 -43.30 42.47 58.68
CA SER A 477 -44.20 43.48 58.06
C SER A 477 -44.46 44.58 59.12
N PRO A 478 -45.30 45.65 58.94
CA PRO A 478 -45.98 46.24 57.77
C PRO A 478 -45.87 47.81 57.69
N ALA A 479 -46.31 48.43 56.58
CA ALA A 479 -46.88 49.81 56.57
C ALA A 479 -47.60 50.13 55.24
N VAL A 480 -48.76 50.79 55.35
CA VAL A 480 -49.69 51.31 54.30
C VAL A 480 -50.19 52.68 54.83
N PRO A 481 -50.77 53.65 54.08
CA PRO A 481 -50.85 53.93 52.61
C PRO A 481 -50.43 55.38 52.25
N VAL A 482 -50.25 55.71 50.96
CA VAL A 482 -50.84 56.93 50.32
C VAL A 482 -51.06 56.65 48.84
N ALA A 483 -52.24 57.00 48.34
CA ALA A 483 -52.68 56.87 46.96
C ALA A 483 -52.22 58.06 46.08
N THR A 484 -51.74 57.75 44.87
CA THR A 484 -51.75 58.67 43.73
C THR A 484 -52.17 57.87 42.49
N GLY A 485 -53.11 58.42 41.73
CA GLY A 485 -53.73 57.78 40.58
C GLY A 485 -52.72 57.37 39.51
N GLY A 486 -52.86 56.14 39.02
CA GLY A 486 -52.05 55.54 37.96
C GLY A 486 -52.89 54.61 37.11
N LYS A 487 -52.59 54.64 35.80
CA LYS A 487 -53.17 53.97 34.62
C LYS A 487 -53.48 52.46 34.80
N PRO A 488 -54.28 51.82 33.92
CA PRO A 488 -54.57 50.39 34.02
C PRO A 488 -53.28 49.56 33.97
N ASP A 489 -52.92 48.98 35.11
CA ASP A 489 -51.85 48.00 35.23
C ASP A 489 -52.40 46.61 34.86
N TYR A 490 -51.87 46.01 33.80
CA TYR A 490 -52.23 44.64 33.43
C TYR A 490 -51.39 43.64 34.23
N GLY A 491 -52.03 42.57 34.71
CA GLY A 491 -51.30 41.41 35.18
C GLY A 491 -50.70 40.67 33.98
N ILE A 492 -49.43 40.30 34.07
CA ILE A 492 -48.76 39.51 33.04
C ILE A 492 -48.18 38.24 33.65
N THR A 493 -48.37 37.12 32.96
CA THR A 493 -47.70 35.85 33.26
C THR A 493 -46.76 35.52 32.11
N ILE A 494 -45.47 35.36 32.41
CA ILE A 494 -44.42 35.02 31.45
C ILE A 494 -43.95 33.60 31.77
N ARG A 495 -44.10 32.68 30.82
CA ARG A 495 -43.58 31.31 30.93
C ARG A 495 -42.42 31.11 29.96
N GLY A 496 -41.39 30.41 30.40
CA GLY A 496 -40.20 30.20 29.59
C GLY A 496 -39.29 29.12 30.14
N TYR A 497 -38.16 28.94 29.46
CA TYR A 497 -37.13 27.98 29.80
C TYR A 497 -35.78 28.69 29.91
N VAL A 498 -34.98 28.32 30.89
CA VAL A 498 -33.55 28.64 30.94
C VAL A 498 -32.77 27.36 30.67
N PHE A 499 -31.88 27.37 29.68
CA PHE A 499 -30.99 26.25 29.39
C PHE A 499 -29.61 26.53 29.98
N GLY A 500 -28.92 25.51 30.46
CA GLY A 500 -27.59 25.67 31.06
C GLY A 500 -27.20 24.50 31.94
N ASP A 501 -26.00 24.57 32.52
CA ASP A 501 -25.51 23.59 33.48
C ASP A 501 -26.31 23.65 34.78
N VAL A 502 -26.51 22.50 35.42
CA VAL A 502 -27.40 22.32 36.58
C VAL A 502 -27.10 23.31 37.71
N ASP A 503 -25.82 23.64 37.91
CA ASP A 503 -25.35 24.52 38.97
C ASP A 503 -25.58 26.02 38.67
N VAL A 504 -25.92 26.37 37.43
CA VAL A 504 -26.05 27.76 36.95
C VAL A 504 -27.51 28.12 36.62
N LEU A 505 -28.41 27.13 36.46
CA LEU A 505 -29.82 27.35 36.10
C LEU A 505 -30.56 28.30 37.06
N GLU A 506 -30.35 28.16 38.36
CA GLU A 506 -30.99 29.04 39.35
C GLU A 506 -30.41 30.46 39.34
N SER A 507 -29.09 30.57 39.20
CA SER A 507 -28.39 31.87 39.08
C SER A 507 -28.82 32.63 37.82
N ALA A 508 -29.02 31.92 36.71
CA ALA A 508 -29.50 32.50 35.46
C ALA A 508 -30.97 32.96 35.56
N LEU A 509 -31.83 32.20 36.24
CA LEU A 509 -33.20 32.63 36.52
C LEU A 509 -33.22 33.86 37.44
N LEU A 510 -32.39 33.89 38.48
CA LEU A 510 -32.26 35.04 39.38
C LEU A 510 -31.80 36.29 38.63
N GLY A 511 -30.80 36.14 37.74
CA GLY A 511 -30.31 37.22 36.88
C GLY A 511 -31.40 37.76 35.94
N LEU A 512 -32.25 36.87 35.40
CA LEU A 512 -33.40 37.27 34.60
C LEU A 512 -34.40 38.10 35.42
N VAL A 513 -34.75 37.66 36.64
CA VAL A 513 -35.69 38.40 37.51
C VAL A 513 -35.15 39.79 37.84
N ILE A 514 -33.88 39.89 38.25
CA ILE A 514 -33.24 41.18 38.56
C ILE A 514 -33.23 42.10 37.33
N ASN A 515 -32.97 41.56 36.13
CA ASN A 515 -32.99 42.35 34.90
C ASN A 515 -34.38 42.87 34.54
N LEU A 516 -35.43 42.10 34.83
CA LEU A 516 -36.82 42.49 34.62
C LEU A 516 -37.28 43.53 35.65
N GLU A 517 -36.83 43.44 36.90
CA GLU A 517 -37.15 44.41 37.97
C GLU A 517 -36.47 45.78 37.80
N ARG A 518 -35.33 45.84 37.11
CA ARG A 518 -34.60 47.11 36.88
C ARG A 518 -35.34 48.11 35.99
N SER A 519 -36.52 47.78 35.46
CA SER A 519 -37.30 48.64 34.56
C SER A 519 -38.53 49.23 35.23
N ALA A 520 -38.93 50.42 34.80
CA ALA A 520 -40.20 51.01 35.18
C ALA A 520 -41.42 50.33 34.53
N LEU A 521 -41.20 49.50 33.49
CA LEU A 521 -42.25 48.84 32.70
C LEU A 521 -42.88 47.64 33.40
N LEU A 522 -42.07 46.83 34.09
CA LEU A 522 -42.54 45.68 34.87
C LEU A 522 -42.32 45.94 36.36
N ARG A 523 -43.38 45.77 37.15
CA ARG A 523 -43.34 45.93 38.62
C ARG A 523 -43.80 44.65 39.29
N ASN A 524 -43.32 44.40 40.51
CA ASN A 524 -43.67 43.22 41.32
C ASN A 524 -43.44 41.90 40.56
N VAL A 525 -42.20 41.69 40.09
CA VAL A 525 -41.81 40.51 39.32
C VAL A 525 -41.56 39.34 40.27
N GLU A 526 -42.46 38.36 40.30
CA GLU A 526 -42.38 37.21 41.19
C GLU A 526 -42.30 35.89 40.40
N VAL A 527 -41.42 34.98 40.83
CA VAL A 527 -41.38 33.62 40.28
C VAL A 527 -42.46 32.77 40.95
N SER A 528 -43.52 32.45 40.22
CA SER A 528 -44.66 31.67 40.72
C SER A 528 -44.40 30.15 40.69
N LYS A 529 -43.72 29.64 39.67
CA LYS A 529 -43.35 28.23 39.54
C LYS A 529 -41.98 28.09 38.89
N LYS A 530 -41.19 27.12 39.36
CA LYS A 530 -39.96 26.65 38.70
C LYS A 530 -39.91 25.11 38.74
N GLU A 531 -39.63 24.47 37.62
CA GLU A 531 -39.52 23.01 37.49
C GLU A 531 -38.40 22.66 36.50
N VAL A 532 -37.52 21.72 36.85
CA VAL A 532 -36.46 21.28 35.94
C VAL A 532 -37.02 20.18 35.02
N LYS A 533 -36.91 20.38 33.70
CA LYS A 533 -37.36 19.44 32.67
C LYS A 533 -36.24 19.10 31.70
N GLU A 534 -36.33 17.92 31.12
CA GLU A 534 -35.44 17.51 30.03
C GLU A 534 -36.14 17.74 28.69
N LEU A 535 -35.61 18.66 27.90
CA LEU A 535 -36.18 19.07 26.61
C LEU A 535 -35.18 18.79 25.51
N ARG A 536 -35.54 17.89 24.58
CA ARG A 536 -34.71 17.52 23.41
C ARG A 536 -33.26 17.12 23.78
N GLY A 537 -33.09 16.40 24.89
CA GLY A 537 -31.79 15.90 25.37
C GLY A 537 -30.92 16.93 26.10
N LYS A 538 -31.46 18.11 26.43
CA LYS A 538 -30.80 19.10 27.30
C LYS A 538 -31.67 19.38 28.53
N ARG A 539 -31.06 19.52 29.70
CA ARG A 539 -31.74 19.94 30.92
C ARG A 539 -32.04 21.44 30.84
N ALA A 540 -33.26 21.82 31.20
CA ALA A 540 -33.75 23.18 31.20
C ALA A 540 -34.61 23.43 32.43
N LEU A 541 -34.58 24.64 32.96
CA LEU A 541 -35.48 25.06 34.03
C LEU A 541 -36.67 25.79 33.41
N GLU A 542 -37.86 25.20 33.49
CA GLU A 542 -39.12 25.86 33.15
C GLU A 542 -39.52 26.81 34.28
N PHE A 543 -39.78 28.06 33.96
CA PHE A 543 -40.19 29.09 34.92
C PHE A 543 -41.54 29.71 34.53
N THR A 544 -42.26 30.18 35.54
CA THR A 544 -43.43 31.05 35.40
C THR A 544 -43.21 32.29 36.27
N ILE A 545 -43.13 33.45 35.64
CA ILE A 545 -43.00 34.75 36.29
C ILE A 545 -44.33 35.47 36.19
N ILE A 546 -44.80 36.06 37.29
CA ILE A 546 -45.96 36.94 37.32
C ILE A 546 -45.46 38.35 37.61
N ALA A 547 -45.88 39.33 36.81
CA ALA A 547 -45.52 40.72 37.01
C ALA A 547 -46.71 41.64 36.70
N ARG A 548 -46.58 42.93 37.00
CA ARG A 548 -47.48 43.98 36.55
C ARG A 548 -46.83 44.76 35.42
N CYS A 549 -47.50 44.85 34.28
CA CYS A 549 -47.05 45.69 33.17
C CYS A 549 -47.73 47.05 33.25
N ALA A 550 -46.93 48.11 33.35
CA ALA A 550 -47.44 49.47 33.24
C ALA A 550 -47.92 49.71 31.81
N GLY A 551 -49.17 50.17 31.64
CA GLY A 551 -49.72 50.51 30.33
C GLY A 551 -48.98 51.69 29.69
N TYR A 552 -48.57 51.53 28.44
CA TYR A 552 -48.04 52.61 27.59
C TYR A 552 -49.14 53.03 26.61
N GLU A 553 -49.70 54.23 26.78
CA GLU A 553 -50.49 54.91 25.75
C GLU A 553 -49.55 55.87 25.00
N VAL A 554 -49.71 55.96 23.69
CA VAL A 554 -49.49 57.22 22.97
C VAL A 554 -50.82 57.98 22.98
#